data_AF-A0A094GMT2-F1
#
_entry.id   AF-A0A094GMT2-F1
#
_cell.length_a   1.000
_cell.length_b   1.000
_cell.length_c   1.000
_cell.angle_alpha   90.00
_cell.angle_beta   90.00
_cell.angle_gamma   90.00
#
_symmetry.space_group_name_H-M   'P 1'
#
loop_
_entity.id
_entity.type
_entity.pdbx_description
1 polymer ?
#
loop_
_entity_poly.entity_id
_entity_poly.type
_entity_poly.pdbx_seq_one_letter_code
_entity_poly.pdbx_strand_id
1 'polypeptide(L)'
;MSNDFNIQLHCDGDAAVRYVLDAVEALPYRLDDNRLALAHAEAVALSDYPRFKDLNVRLIMTYQWAQDSDSLHTLNGSLDTAHSIGPERSLLLEPFGNLTDIGNNVVYGSDWIPSSHSKSALPA
;
A
#
# COMPACT_ATOMS: atom_id res chain seq x y z
N MET A 1 -25.20 -20.77 -2.35
CA MET A 1 -25.04 -19.60 -3.24
C MET A 1 -23.97 -18.73 -2.62
N SER A 2 -22.86 -18.48 -3.31
CA SER A 2 -21.90 -17.45 -2.89
C SER A 2 -22.49 -16.10 -3.28
N ASN A 3 -22.61 -15.21 -2.31
CA ASN A 3 -23.01 -13.84 -2.57
C ASN A 3 -21.83 -13.16 -3.27
N ASP A 4 -22.05 -12.68 -4.48
CA ASP A 4 -21.10 -12.11 -5.43
C ASP A 4 -20.43 -10.81 -4.91
N PHE A 5 -19.66 -10.91 -3.83
CA PHE A 5 -19.01 -9.78 -3.17
C PHE A 5 -17.57 -9.59 -3.65
N ASN A 6 -17.14 -8.33 -3.66
CA ASN A 6 -15.74 -7.95 -3.78
C ASN A 6 -15.16 -7.77 -2.38
N ILE A 7 -13.87 -8.05 -2.26
CA ILE A 7 -13.10 -8.01 -1.02
C ILE A 7 -12.11 -6.83 -1.13
N GLN A 8 -12.14 -5.97 -0.11
CA GLN A 8 -11.12 -4.95 0.10
C GLN A 8 -10.46 -5.21 1.44
N LEU A 9 -9.14 -5.23 1.49
CA LEU A 9 -8.37 -5.44 2.71
C LEU A 9 -7.45 -4.24 2.94
N HIS A 10 -7.48 -3.67 4.14
CA HIS A 10 -6.49 -2.69 4.58
C HIS A 10 -5.17 -3.42 4.86
N CYS A 11 -4.11 -3.09 4.13
CA CYS A 11 -2.82 -3.77 4.24
C CYS A 11 -1.70 -2.75 4.02
N ASP A 12 -1.00 -2.41 5.09
CA ASP A 12 -0.06 -1.28 5.06
C ASP A 12 1.40 -1.74 4.98
N GLY A 13 1.81 -2.57 5.94
CA GLY A 13 3.16 -3.13 6.00
C GLY A 13 3.43 -4.25 4.98
N ASP A 14 4.70 -4.39 4.59
CA ASP A 14 5.20 -5.40 3.65
C ASP A 14 4.87 -6.84 4.07
N ALA A 15 4.95 -7.15 5.36
CA ALA A 15 4.55 -8.45 5.89
C ALA A 15 3.04 -8.72 5.74
N ALA A 16 2.19 -7.70 5.91
CA ALA A 16 0.74 -7.84 5.76
C ALA A 16 0.36 -8.05 4.29
N VAL A 17 0.98 -7.29 3.38
CA VAL A 17 0.85 -7.48 1.94
C VAL A 17 1.25 -8.89 1.55
N ARG A 18 2.43 -9.35 1.97
CA ARG A 18 2.91 -10.72 1.67
C ARG A 18 1.95 -11.78 2.18
N TYR A 19 1.46 -11.62 3.41
CA TYR A 19 0.51 -12.57 4.00
C TYR A 19 -0.76 -12.73 3.14
N VAL A 20 -1.30 -11.63 2.61
CA VAL A 20 -2.47 -11.70 1.72
C VAL A 20 -2.10 -12.34 0.39
N LEU A 21 -0.97 -11.98 -0.22
CA LEU A 21 -0.56 -12.57 -1.50
C LEU A 21 -0.34 -14.09 -1.37
N ASP A 22 0.29 -14.54 -0.28
CA ASP A 22 0.47 -15.96 0.03
C ASP A 22 -0.88 -16.66 0.22
N ALA A 23 -1.83 -16.02 0.91
CA ALA A 23 -3.16 -16.57 1.10
C ALA A 23 -3.94 -16.71 -0.22
N VAL A 24 -3.80 -15.74 -1.13
CA VAL A 24 -4.44 -15.76 -2.46
C VAL A 24 -3.80 -16.84 -3.34
N GLU A 25 -2.48 -16.97 -3.31
CA GLU A 25 -1.74 -17.98 -4.06
C GLU A 25 -2.09 -19.41 -3.58
N ALA A 26 -2.36 -19.59 -2.30
CA ALA A 26 -2.76 -20.87 -1.71
C ALA A 26 -4.22 -21.28 -2.01
N LEU A 27 -5.03 -20.42 -2.64
CA LEU A 27 -6.41 -20.77 -2.99
C LEU A 27 -6.43 -21.91 -4.04
N PRO A 28 -7.37 -22.86 -3.93
CA PRO A 28 -7.48 -23.95 -4.91
C PRO A 28 -8.11 -23.49 -6.24
N TYR A 29 -8.41 -22.20 -6.38
CA TYR A 29 -8.97 -21.55 -7.56
C TYR A 29 -8.38 -20.14 -7.70
N ARG A 30 -8.46 -19.58 -8.91
CA ARG A 30 -8.04 -18.19 -9.16
C ARG A 30 -9.18 -17.24 -8.85
N LEU A 31 -8.84 -16.08 -8.28
CA LEU A 31 -9.80 -15.00 -8.13
C LEU A 31 -10.08 -14.38 -9.51
N ASP A 32 -11.32 -14.52 -9.98
CA ASP A 32 -11.80 -13.89 -11.21
C ASP A 32 -11.94 -12.36 -11.05
N ASP A 33 -12.19 -11.65 -12.16
CA ASP A 33 -12.57 -10.23 -12.28
C ASP A 33 -12.45 -9.36 -11.03
N ASN A 34 -11.21 -9.11 -10.62
CA ASN A 34 -10.86 -8.07 -9.66
C ASN A 34 -11.56 -8.16 -8.30
N ARG A 35 -11.79 -9.39 -7.85
CA ARG A 35 -12.43 -9.70 -6.57
C ARG A 35 -11.70 -9.16 -5.35
N LEU A 36 -10.39 -8.89 -5.46
CA LEU A 36 -9.57 -8.49 -4.33
C LEU A 36 -8.80 -7.20 -4.63
N ALA A 37 -8.89 -6.27 -3.69
CA ALA A 37 -8.09 -5.06 -3.67
C ALA A 37 -7.45 -4.85 -2.29
N LEU A 38 -6.17 -4.52 -2.28
CA LEU A 38 -5.39 -4.16 -1.11
C LEU A 38 -5.36 -2.63 -1.01
N ALA A 39 -5.88 -2.07 0.07
CA ALA A 39 -5.78 -0.64 0.34
C ALA A 39 -4.46 -0.32 1.05
N HIS A 40 -3.92 0.86 0.75
CA HIS A 40 -2.66 1.42 1.25
C HIS A 40 -1.45 0.80 0.58
N ALA A 41 -1.08 -0.42 0.98
CA ALA A 41 0.14 -1.10 0.53
C ALA A 41 1.35 -0.14 0.51
N GLU A 42 1.49 0.70 1.55
CA GLU A 42 2.51 1.74 1.61
C GLU A 42 3.91 1.12 1.63
N ALA A 43 4.05 -0.07 2.24
CA ALA A 43 5.26 -0.88 2.13
C ALA A 43 4.97 -2.19 1.39
N VAL A 44 5.75 -2.45 0.34
CA VAL A 44 5.71 -3.69 -0.43
C VAL A 44 7.15 -4.18 -0.60
N ALA A 45 7.41 -5.45 -0.30
CA ALA A 45 8.72 -6.03 -0.57
C ALA A 45 8.95 -6.14 -2.09
N LEU A 46 10.16 -5.80 -2.56
CA LEU A 46 10.49 -5.82 -3.99
C LEU A 46 10.20 -7.15 -4.69
N SER A 47 10.37 -8.27 -3.98
CA SER A 47 10.08 -9.61 -4.52
C SER A 47 8.58 -9.87 -4.74
N ASP A 48 7.70 -9.09 -4.12
CA ASP A 48 6.25 -9.22 -4.25
C ASP A 48 5.67 -8.33 -5.37
N TYR A 49 6.46 -7.42 -5.94
CA TYR A 49 6.03 -6.52 -7.03
C TYR A 49 5.38 -7.24 -8.22
N PRO A 50 5.96 -8.31 -8.79
CA PRO A 50 5.32 -9.01 -9.91
C PRO A 50 4.06 -9.78 -9.51
N ARG A 51 3.92 -10.14 -8.22
CA ARG A 51 2.84 -11.02 -7.75
C ARG A 51 1.47 -10.37 -7.86
N PHE A 52 1.34 -9.05 -7.78
CA PHE A 52 0.04 -8.37 -7.91
C PHE A 52 -0.59 -8.63 -9.27
N LYS A 53 0.18 -8.49 -10.36
CA LYS A 53 -0.27 -8.82 -11.71
C LYS A 53 -0.51 -10.31 -11.86
N ASP A 54 0.40 -11.15 -11.37
CA ASP A 54 0.30 -12.60 -11.52
C ASP A 54 -0.88 -13.19 -10.77
N LEU A 55 -1.28 -12.59 -9.64
CA LEU A 55 -2.41 -13.02 -8.81
C LEU A 55 -3.69 -12.19 -9.09
N ASN A 56 -3.65 -11.24 -10.02
CA ASN A 56 -4.75 -10.34 -10.35
C ASN A 56 -5.31 -9.57 -9.13
N VAL A 57 -4.41 -9.10 -8.26
CA VAL A 57 -4.74 -8.31 -7.06
C VAL A 57 -4.57 -6.83 -7.38
N ARG A 58 -5.59 -6.02 -7.06
CA ARG A 58 -5.52 -4.56 -7.21
C ARG A 58 -4.87 -3.91 -6.01
N LEU A 59 -4.23 -2.76 -6.24
CA LEU A 59 -3.75 -1.88 -5.19
C LEU A 59 -4.56 -0.60 -5.19
N ILE A 60 -5.17 -0.24 -4.06
CA ILE A 60 -5.83 1.03 -3.86
C ILE A 60 -4.83 1.91 -3.10
N MET A 61 -4.21 2.82 -3.84
CA MET A 61 -3.18 3.71 -3.32
C MET A 61 -3.78 5.09 -3.04
N THR A 62 -3.29 5.74 -1.99
CA THR A 62 -3.73 7.09 -1.61
C THR A 62 -2.56 8.05 -1.70
N TYR A 63 -2.44 8.71 -2.85
CA TYR A 63 -1.25 9.49 -3.23
C TYR A 63 -0.96 10.69 -2.32
N GLN A 64 -1.94 11.10 -1.50
CA GLN A 64 -1.75 12.15 -0.52
C GLN A 64 -0.76 11.75 0.59
N TRP A 65 -0.66 10.46 0.93
CA TRP A 65 0.26 9.96 1.96
C TRP A 65 1.72 9.95 1.52
N ALA A 66 1.97 9.88 0.21
CA ALA A 66 3.30 9.99 -0.38
C ALA A 66 3.93 11.39 -0.33
N GLN A 67 3.24 12.36 0.26
CA GLN A 67 3.82 13.68 0.48
C GLN A 67 4.86 13.61 1.59
N ASP A 68 6.01 14.23 1.33
CA ASP A 68 6.96 14.64 2.37
C ASP A 68 6.22 15.53 3.39
N SER A 69 5.96 14.95 4.57
CA SER A 69 5.08 15.50 5.60
C SER A 69 5.61 15.17 6.99
N ASP A 70 5.14 15.94 7.98
CA ASP A 70 5.49 15.70 9.38
C ASP A 70 5.10 14.27 9.82
N SER A 71 4.06 13.64 9.27
CA SER A 71 3.74 12.25 9.62
C SER A 71 4.84 11.24 9.26
N LEU A 72 5.57 11.52 8.18
CA LEU A 72 6.66 10.67 7.68
C LEU A 72 7.97 10.87 8.46
N HIS A 73 8.19 12.08 8.98
CA HIS A 73 9.47 12.54 9.54
C HIS A 73 9.43 13.09 10.97
N THR A 74 8.25 13.35 11.54
CA THR A 74 8.06 13.95 12.87
C THR A 74 6.62 13.76 13.38
N LEU A 75 6.34 12.67 14.08
CA LEU A 75 5.06 12.50 14.78
C LEU A 75 5.15 13.01 16.22
N ASN A 76 4.89 14.30 16.46
CA ASN A 76 4.66 14.86 17.81
C ASN A 76 5.71 14.44 18.89
N GLY A 77 6.99 14.38 18.54
CA GLY A 77 8.07 14.00 19.46
C GLY A 77 8.21 12.49 19.72
N SER A 78 7.53 11.64 18.95
CA SER A 78 7.68 10.18 18.90
C SER A 78 8.41 9.74 17.63
N LEU A 79 8.87 8.48 17.56
CA LEU A 79 9.45 7.90 16.35
C LEU A 79 8.42 7.94 15.21
N ASP A 80 8.80 8.54 14.07
CA ASP A 80 8.00 8.56 12.85
C ASP A 80 8.10 7.23 12.06
N THR A 81 7.38 7.15 10.94
CA THR A 81 7.37 5.96 10.07
C THR A 81 8.78 5.62 9.57
N ALA A 82 9.54 6.60 9.09
CA ALA A 82 10.89 6.38 8.55
C ALA A 82 11.87 5.86 9.63
N HIS A 83 11.78 6.39 10.83
CA HIS A 83 12.52 5.93 12.01
C HIS A 83 12.13 4.50 12.41
N SER A 84 10.83 4.17 12.34
CA SER A 84 10.31 2.87 12.74
C SER A 84 10.73 1.74 11.79
N ILE A 85 10.77 2.01 10.48
CA ILE A 85 11.08 0.99 9.47
C ILE A 85 12.54 1.02 8.99
N GLY A 86 13.27 2.10 9.30
CA GLY A 86 14.67 2.30 8.95
C GLY A 86 14.87 2.87 7.54
N PRO A 87 16.07 3.44 7.28
CA PRO A 87 16.33 4.26 6.09
C PRO A 87 16.25 3.48 4.77
N GLU A 88 16.54 2.18 4.78
CA GLU A 88 16.46 1.35 3.56
C GLU A 88 15.01 1.15 3.12
N ARG A 89 14.11 0.84 4.06
CA ARG A 89 12.69 0.60 3.76
C ARG A 89 11.91 1.89 3.54
N SER A 90 12.30 2.99 4.20
CA SER A 90 11.66 4.29 3.98
C SER A 90 11.82 4.80 2.54
N LEU A 91 12.91 4.43 1.85
CA LEU A 91 13.11 4.77 0.44
C LEU A 91 12.20 4.00 -0.52
N LEU A 92 11.51 2.96 -0.02
CA LEU A 92 10.63 2.08 -0.80
C LEU A 92 9.15 2.29 -0.45
N LEU A 93 8.84 3.26 0.42
CA LEU A 93 7.46 3.60 0.74
C LEU A 93 6.74 4.14 -0.48
N GLU A 94 5.43 3.92 -0.51
CA GLU A 94 4.51 4.42 -1.52
C GLU A 94 4.91 3.98 -2.95
N PRO A 95 5.01 2.66 -3.20
CA PRO A 95 5.61 2.12 -4.43
C PRO A 95 4.72 2.23 -5.67
N PHE A 96 3.68 3.09 -5.66
CA PHE A 96 2.67 3.18 -6.72
C PHE A 96 3.28 3.46 -8.09
N GLY A 97 4.34 4.28 -8.18
CA GLY A 97 5.05 4.56 -9.42
C GLY A 97 5.70 3.29 -9.99
N ASN A 98 6.54 2.63 -9.19
CA ASN A 98 7.21 1.39 -9.60
C ASN A 98 6.23 0.29 -9.98
N LEU A 99 5.14 0.13 -9.23
CA LEU A 99 4.11 -0.87 -9.50
C LEU A 99 3.33 -0.55 -10.77
N THR A 100 3.04 0.72 -11.02
CA THR A 100 2.40 1.17 -12.28
C THR A 100 3.30 0.90 -13.48
N ASP A 101 4.60 1.20 -13.39
CA ASP A 101 5.56 1.04 -14.48
C ASP A 101 5.71 -0.43 -14.95
N ILE A 102 5.57 -1.39 -14.04
CA ILE A 102 5.60 -2.83 -14.38
C ILE A 102 4.22 -3.40 -14.75
N GLY A 103 3.20 -2.54 -14.84
CA GLY A 103 1.86 -2.88 -15.32
C GLY A 103 0.97 -3.57 -14.29
N ASN A 104 1.17 -3.33 -12.99
CA ASN A 104 0.22 -3.75 -11.97
C ASN A 104 -1.06 -2.89 -12.01
N ASN A 105 -2.16 -3.44 -11.50
CA ASN A 105 -3.45 -2.75 -11.47
C ASN A 105 -3.54 -1.83 -10.24
N VAL A 106 -2.97 -0.62 -10.38
CA VAL A 106 -3.05 0.45 -9.38
C VAL A 106 -4.30 1.29 -9.63
N VAL A 107 -5.13 1.42 -8.60
CA VAL A 107 -6.32 2.28 -8.56
C VAL A 107 -6.20 3.27 -7.39
N TYR A 108 -7.07 4.28 -7.37
CA TYR A 108 -6.92 5.44 -6.50
C TYR A 108 -8.03 5.50 -5.45
N GLY A 109 -7.68 5.86 -4.21
CA GLY A 109 -8.61 6.17 -3.14
C GLY A 109 -8.13 7.35 -2.31
N SER A 110 -9.03 8.09 -1.66
CA SER A 110 -8.68 9.25 -0.81
C SER A 110 -8.51 8.94 0.67
N ASP A 111 -8.89 7.72 1.09
CA ASP A 111 -8.91 7.30 2.51
C ASP A 111 -9.74 8.20 3.45
N TRP A 112 -10.89 8.70 2.96
CA TRP A 112 -11.69 9.75 3.62
C TRP A 112 -12.31 9.36 4.97
N ILE A 113 -12.27 10.19 6.04
CA ILE A 113 -11.49 11.44 6.22
C ILE A 113 -10.18 11.10 6.94
N PRO A 114 -9.00 11.18 6.30
CA PRO A 114 -7.77 11.19 7.07
C PRO A 114 -7.46 12.64 7.45
N SER A 115 -6.96 12.86 8.66
CA SER A 115 -6.49 14.17 9.09
C SER A 115 -5.50 14.73 8.07
N SER A 116 -5.82 15.90 7.52
CA SER A 116 -4.97 16.61 6.57
C SER A 116 -3.54 16.73 7.11
N HIS A 117 -2.56 16.25 6.35
CA HIS A 117 -1.16 16.55 6.61
C HIS A 117 -0.94 18.06 6.54
N SER A 118 -0.71 18.71 7.69
CA SER A 118 -0.12 20.04 7.68
C SER A 118 1.37 19.86 7.41
N LYS A 119 1.91 20.55 6.40
CA LYS A 119 3.36 20.78 6.36
C LYS A 119 3.69 21.76 7.47
N SER A 120 4.55 21.40 8.41
CA SER A 120 5.29 22.44 9.12
C SER A 120 6.09 23.21 8.06
N ALA A 121 6.01 24.55 8.10
CA ALA A 121 6.67 25.38 7.10
C ALA A 121 8.17 25.06 7.12
N LEU A 122 8.75 24.72 5.96
CA LEU A 122 10.20 24.60 5.81
C LEU A 122 10.83 25.91 6.32
N PRO A 123 11.82 25.87 7.23
CA PRO A 123 12.54 27.07 7.62
C PRO A 123 13.22 27.67 6.37
N ALA A 124 13.06 28.99 6.22
CA ALA A 124 13.62 29.79 5.12
C ALA A 124 15.15 29.81 5.10
#